data_AF-A0A6L8CAR9-F1
#
_entry.id   AF-A0A6L8CAR9-F1
#
_cell.length_a   1.000
_cell.length_b   1.000
_cell.length_c   1.000
_cell.angle_alpha   90.00
_cell.angle_beta   90.00
_cell.angle_gamma   90.00
#
_symmetry.space_group_name_H-M   'P 1'
#
loop_
_entity.id
_entity.type
_entity.pdbx_description
1 polymer ?
#
loop_
_entity_poly.entity_id
_entity_poly.type
_entity_poly.pdbx_seq_one_letter_code
_entity_poly.pdbx_strand_id
1 'polypeptide(L)'
;MINARLRISMQDIRTLLRHYDGEQSSKREVARLLQLSPGTVRNYLRRAEAAGLSWPLPERLTDEELEALLFPHSGPISCRPQPDRNQVHQQLSRKGMTLERILFDWIQEYPNGYSYGYFCACYKKRCRAQKITMRIHHKAGERLYVDFAGKRMEVMDPSTGQVTKVQIFVAAMGGSNYTYVEAMPDQTLRSWIEAHVRCLTFLGAGPASLSAIT
;
A
#
# COMPACT_ATOMS: atom_id res chain seq x y z
N MET A 1 7.13 -5.18 6.53
CA MET A 1 7.24 -6.39 7.37
C MET A 1 8.36 -6.14 8.38
N ILE A 2 8.04 -6.02 9.66
CA ILE A 2 9.04 -5.78 10.71
C ILE A 2 9.70 -7.13 11.00
N ASN A 3 11.03 -7.17 10.89
CA ASN A 3 11.87 -8.33 11.15
C ASN A 3 11.62 -8.85 12.57
N ALA A 4 10.79 -9.89 12.72
CA ALA A 4 10.68 -10.63 13.96
C ALA A 4 12.00 -11.39 14.14
N ARG A 5 12.92 -10.82 14.93
CA ARG A 5 14.13 -11.54 15.35
C ARG A 5 13.67 -12.82 16.04
N LEU A 6 14.01 -13.97 15.46
CA LEU A 6 13.77 -15.29 16.04
C LEU A 6 14.26 -15.29 17.49
N ARG A 7 13.34 -15.55 18.42
CA ARG A 7 13.64 -15.66 19.85
C ARG A 7 14.33 -17.00 20.09
N ILE A 8 15.27 -17.04 21.04
CA ILE A 8 15.90 -18.29 21.47
C ILE A 8 15.01 -18.98 22.51
N SER A 9 15.18 -20.28 22.74
CA SER A 9 14.32 -21.01 23.68
C SER A 9 14.55 -20.55 25.13
N MET A 10 13.56 -20.71 26.01
CA MET A 10 13.74 -20.40 27.44
C MET A 10 14.83 -21.27 28.09
N GLN A 11 15.04 -22.49 27.58
CA GLN A 11 16.13 -23.37 28.00
C GLN A 11 17.51 -22.79 27.63
N ASP A 12 17.65 -22.21 26.43
CA ASP A 12 18.89 -21.54 26.01
C ASP A 12 19.15 -20.29 26.87
N ILE A 13 18.10 -19.57 27.27
CA ILE A 13 18.22 -18.40 28.16
C ILE A 13 18.68 -18.83 29.56
N ARG A 14 18.13 -19.91 30.11
CA ARG A 14 18.60 -20.45 31.41
C ARG A 14 20.06 -20.90 31.34
N THR A 15 20.43 -21.56 30.25
CA THR A 15 21.82 -21.99 29.99
C THR A 15 22.75 -20.79 29.87
N LEU A 16 22.32 -19.73 29.17
CA LEU A 16 23.04 -18.46 29.06
C LEU A 16 23.30 -17.83 30.43
N LEU A 17 22.27 -17.73 31.28
CA LEU A 17 22.40 -17.15 32.62
C LEU A 17 23.31 -18.02 33.52
N ARG A 18 23.19 -19.35 33.45
CA ARG A 18 24.04 -20.28 34.20
C ARG A 18 25.51 -20.10 33.87
N HIS A 19 25.88 -20.06 32.59
CA HIS A 19 27.28 -19.92 32.20
C HIS A 19 27.84 -18.52 32.50
N TYR A 20 27.02 -17.48 32.37
CA TYR A 20 27.46 -16.11 32.60
C TYR A 20 27.61 -15.78 34.08
N ASP A 21 26.58 -16.02 34.90
CA ASP A 21 26.56 -15.65 36.32
C ASP A 21 27.14 -16.76 37.21
N GLY A 22 26.89 -18.03 36.88
CA GLY A 22 27.36 -19.17 37.67
C GLY A 22 28.82 -19.53 37.40
N GLU A 23 29.18 -19.72 36.13
CA GLU A 23 30.54 -20.11 35.72
C GLU A 23 31.46 -18.93 35.38
N GLN A 24 30.96 -17.68 35.49
CA GLN A 24 31.70 -16.44 35.22
C GLN A 24 32.34 -16.41 33.80
N SER A 25 31.72 -17.09 32.84
CA SER A 25 32.20 -17.14 31.46
C SER A 25 32.01 -15.81 30.74
N SER A 26 32.91 -15.48 29.82
CA SER A 26 32.80 -14.24 29.05
C SER A 26 31.61 -14.28 28.09
N LYS A 27 31.04 -13.11 27.78
CA LYS A 27 29.93 -12.97 26.80
C LYS A 27 30.27 -13.58 25.42
N ARG A 28 31.55 -13.66 25.06
CA ARG A 28 32.03 -14.26 23.80
C ARG A 28 32.02 -15.78 23.84
N GLU A 29 32.37 -16.37 24.98
CA GLU A 29 32.32 -17.83 25.18
C GLU A 29 30.88 -18.33 25.21
N VAL A 30 30.00 -17.64 25.94
CA VAL A 30 28.56 -17.97 25.97
C VAL A 30 27.93 -17.86 24.58
N ALA A 31 28.32 -16.85 23.79
CA ALA A 31 27.88 -16.71 22.41
C ALA A 31 28.34 -17.88 21.52
N ARG A 32 29.57 -18.35 21.72
CA ARG A 32 30.11 -19.52 20.98
C ARG A 32 29.40 -20.81 21.39
N LEU A 33 29.15 -21.02 22.68
CA LEU A 33 28.47 -22.20 23.23
C LEU A 33 27.04 -22.35 22.68
N LEU A 34 26.28 -21.25 22.68
CA LEU A 34 24.88 -21.26 22.24
C LEU A 34 24.70 -20.96 20.74
N GLN A 35 25.80 -20.83 19.98
CA GLN A 35 25.79 -20.44 18.56
C GLN A 35 25.00 -19.13 18.30
N LEU A 36 25.11 -18.17 19.23
CA LEU A 36 24.43 -16.88 19.16
C LEU A 36 25.40 -15.76 18.78
N SER A 37 24.86 -14.67 18.23
CA SER A 37 25.66 -13.46 18.08
C SER A 37 26.00 -12.86 19.46
N PRO A 38 27.20 -12.27 19.66
CA PRO A 38 27.54 -11.57 20.91
C PRO A 38 26.57 -10.42 21.24
N GLY A 39 25.95 -9.81 20.21
CA GLY A 39 24.92 -8.77 20.37
C GLY A 39 23.61 -9.33 20.92
N THR A 40 23.24 -10.56 20.54
CA THR A 40 22.09 -11.29 21.07
C THR A 40 22.30 -11.59 22.55
N VAL A 41 23.43 -12.18 22.93
CA VAL A 41 23.78 -12.48 24.33
C VAL A 41 23.75 -11.22 25.19
N ARG A 42 24.36 -10.12 24.72
CA ARG A 42 24.32 -8.82 25.42
C ARG A 42 22.89 -8.31 25.63
N ASN A 43 22.00 -8.48 24.65
CA ASN A 43 20.61 -8.03 24.75
C ASN A 43 19.85 -8.84 25.82
N TYR A 44 20.01 -10.16 25.83
CA TYR A 44 19.38 -11.03 26.82
C TYR A 44 19.89 -10.77 28.24
N LEU A 45 21.20 -10.61 28.43
CA LEU A 45 21.76 -10.23 29.74
C LEU A 45 21.21 -8.90 30.23
N ARG A 46 21.13 -7.88 29.36
CA ARG A 46 20.55 -6.58 29.71
C ARG A 46 19.07 -6.69 30.10
N ARG A 47 18.31 -7.58 29.45
CA ARG A 47 16.90 -7.83 29.79
C ARG A 47 16.76 -8.54 31.12
N ALA A 48 17.60 -9.54 31.39
CA ALA A 48 17.63 -10.23 32.68
C ALA A 48 17.97 -9.25 33.82
N GLU A 49 19.00 -8.42 33.63
CA GLU A 49 19.37 -7.36 34.58
C GLU A 49 18.22 -6.36 34.81
N ALA A 50 17.54 -5.92 33.75
CA ALA A 50 16.38 -5.04 33.85
C ALA A 50 15.18 -5.69 34.55
N ALA A 51 15.06 -7.03 34.48
CA ALA A 51 14.06 -7.80 35.20
C ALA A 51 14.49 -8.21 36.62
N GLY A 52 15.71 -7.82 37.05
CA GLY A 52 16.27 -8.21 38.35
C GLY A 52 16.58 -9.70 38.48
N LEU A 53 16.78 -10.39 37.35
CA LEU A 53 17.06 -11.82 37.29
C LEU A 53 18.56 -12.07 37.22
N SER A 54 19.06 -12.92 38.12
CA SER A 54 20.43 -13.45 38.12
C SER A 54 20.39 -14.97 38.36
N TRP A 55 21.44 -15.68 37.93
CA TRP A 55 21.60 -17.07 38.35
C TRP A 55 22.05 -17.17 39.83
N PRO A 56 21.59 -18.16 40.62
CA PRO A 56 20.60 -19.18 40.28
C PRO A 56 19.17 -18.60 40.24
N LEU A 57 18.40 -19.02 39.23
CA LEU A 57 16.99 -18.68 39.14
C LEU A 57 16.19 -19.38 40.26
N PRO A 58 15.11 -18.78 40.77
CA PRO A 58 14.25 -19.42 41.77
C PRO A 58 13.73 -20.78 41.30
N GLU A 59 13.77 -21.81 42.15
CA GLU A 59 13.38 -23.20 41.80
C GLU A 59 11.93 -23.33 41.32
N ARG A 60 11.06 -22.39 41.69
CA ARG A 60 9.64 -22.37 41.30
C ARG A 60 9.37 -21.62 39.99
N LEU A 61 10.39 -21.02 39.37
CA LEU A 61 10.21 -20.18 38.19
C LEU A 61 9.99 -21.02 36.92
N THR A 62 8.76 -21.05 36.45
CA THR A 62 8.35 -21.73 35.21
C THR A 62 8.87 -21.00 33.96
N ASP A 63 8.87 -21.68 32.82
CA ASP A 63 9.28 -21.11 31.52
C ASP A 63 8.38 -19.94 31.12
N GLU A 64 7.08 -20.04 31.43
CA GLU A 64 6.08 -19.00 31.13
C GLU A 64 6.30 -17.75 31.98
N GLU A 65 6.59 -17.91 33.27
CA GLU A 65 6.92 -16.79 34.16
C GLU A 65 8.25 -16.13 33.78
N LEU A 66 9.26 -16.93 33.42
CA LEU A 66 10.54 -16.43 32.91
C LEU A 66 10.35 -15.63 31.61
N GLU A 67 9.53 -16.13 30.68
CA GLU A 67 9.20 -15.41 29.47
C GLU A 67 8.47 -14.10 29.79
N ALA A 68 7.47 -14.12 30.67
CA ALA A 68 6.71 -12.93 31.05
C ALA A 68 7.59 -11.84 31.70
N LEU A 69 8.60 -12.22 32.49
CA LEU A 69 9.54 -11.30 33.13
C LEU A 69 10.55 -10.70 32.13
N LEU A 70 11.08 -11.50 31.20
CA LEU A 70 12.05 -11.06 30.21
C LEU A 70 11.42 -10.33 29.01
N PHE A 71 10.16 -10.63 28.75
CA PHE A 71 9.34 -10.09 27.69
C PHE A 71 8.00 -9.63 28.27
N PRO A 72 8.00 -8.60 29.13
CA PRO A 72 6.75 -8.03 29.60
C PRO A 72 5.96 -7.65 28.35
N HIS A 73 4.74 -8.20 28.26
CA HIS A 73 3.82 -7.78 27.22
C HIS A 73 3.78 -6.27 27.30
N SER A 74 4.20 -5.61 26.22
CA SER A 74 3.91 -4.19 26.08
C SER A 74 2.39 -4.14 26.24
N GLY A 75 1.92 -3.61 27.37
CA GLY A 75 0.50 -3.54 27.67
C GLY A 75 -0.24 -2.92 26.48
N PRO A 76 -1.59 -3.04 26.43
CA PRO A 76 -2.36 -2.47 25.33
C PRO A 76 -1.81 -1.07 25.05
N ILE A 77 -1.30 -0.91 23.83
CA ILE A 77 -0.66 0.32 23.33
C ILE A 77 -1.41 1.45 24.00
N SER A 78 -0.73 2.21 24.88
CA SER A 78 -1.29 3.34 25.64
C SER A 78 -2.43 3.93 24.85
N CYS A 79 -3.64 4.08 25.41
CA CYS A 79 -4.80 4.67 24.75
C CYS A 79 -4.46 6.09 24.30
N ARG A 80 -3.64 6.22 23.25
CA ARG A 80 -3.22 7.48 22.71
C ARG A 80 -4.46 8.01 22.05
N PRO A 81 -4.88 9.24 22.39
CA PRO A 81 -6.03 9.84 21.77
C PRO A 81 -5.86 9.72 20.26
N GLN A 82 -6.86 9.16 19.60
CA GLN A 82 -6.82 9.00 18.16
C GLN A 82 -7.50 10.23 17.56
N PRO A 83 -6.84 10.98 16.66
CA PRO A 83 -7.46 12.13 16.03
C PRO A 83 -8.73 11.69 15.29
N ASP A 84 -9.81 12.46 15.44
CA ASP A 84 -11.02 12.25 14.65
C ASP A 84 -10.67 12.44 13.17
N ARG A 85 -10.71 11.32 12.46
CA ARG A 85 -10.24 11.29 11.08
C ARG A 85 -11.13 12.13 10.17
N ASN A 86 -12.43 12.26 10.47
CA ASN A 86 -13.36 13.08 9.71
C ASN A 86 -13.04 14.56 9.87
N GLN A 87 -12.78 15.01 11.09
CA GLN A 87 -12.34 16.37 11.37
C GLN A 87 -11.03 16.69 10.65
N VAL A 88 -10.03 15.78 10.69
CA VAL A 88 -8.78 15.96 9.94
C VAL A 88 -9.03 16.17 8.45
N HIS A 89 -9.94 15.41 7.85
CA HIS A 89 -10.27 15.55 6.42
C HIS A 89 -11.03 16.84 6.11
N GLN A 90 -11.95 17.25 6.98
CA GLN A 90 -12.67 18.52 6.84
C GLN A 90 -11.75 19.73 7.00
N GLN A 91 -10.73 19.64 7.85
CA GLN A 91 -9.72 20.69 7.98
C GLN A 91 -8.83 20.74 6.73
N LEU A 92 -8.42 19.59 6.18
CA LEU A 92 -7.62 19.52 4.95
C LEU A 92 -8.31 20.07 3.71
N SER A 93 -9.65 20.10 3.65
CA SER A 93 -10.36 20.70 2.52
C SER A 93 -10.35 22.23 2.54
N ARG A 94 -9.90 22.86 3.63
CA ARG A 94 -9.75 24.32 3.72
C ARG A 94 -8.46 24.78 3.04
N LYS A 95 -8.51 25.94 2.39
CA LYS A 95 -7.37 26.51 1.67
C LYS A 95 -6.17 26.72 2.61
N GLY A 96 -5.01 26.21 2.22
CA GLY A 96 -3.74 26.38 2.96
C GLY A 96 -3.56 25.46 4.18
N MET A 97 -4.41 24.44 4.37
CA MET A 97 -4.23 23.45 5.43
C MET A 97 -3.33 22.29 4.99
N THR A 98 -2.46 21.85 5.90
CA THR A 98 -1.55 20.71 5.71
C THR A 98 -1.68 19.72 6.86
N LEU A 99 -1.32 18.45 6.63
CA LEU A 99 -1.30 17.42 7.68
C LEU A 99 -0.36 17.80 8.83
N GLU A 100 0.76 18.46 8.51
CA GLU A 100 1.73 18.96 9.48
C GLU A 100 1.11 20.01 10.40
N ARG A 101 0.41 21.00 9.83
CA ARG A 101 -0.28 22.03 10.61
C ARG A 101 -1.36 21.45 11.51
N ILE A 102 -2.18 20.54 10.97
CA ILE A 102 -3.24 19.88 11.74
C ILE A 102 -2.64 19.06 12.89
N LEU A 103 -1.53 18.38 12.65
CA LEU A 103 -0.83 17.65 13.70
C LEU A 103 -0.25 18.58 14.76
N PHE A 104 0.34 19.71 14.34
CA PHE A 104 0.89 20.71 15.25
C PHE A 104 -0.21 21.20 16.21
N ASP A 105 -1.36 21.60 15.68
CA ASP A 105 -2.51 22.04 16.47
C ASP A 105 -3.01 20.93 17.42
N TRP A 106 -3.05 19.69 16.92
CA TRP A 106 -3.52 18.54 17.70
C TRP A 106 -2.56 18.12 18.83
N ILE A 107 -1.25 18.23 18.64
CA ILE A 107 -0.25 17.93 19.68
C ILE A 107 -0.31 18.96 20.82
N GLN A 108 -0.73 20.21 20.56
CA GLN A 108 -0.94 21.20 21.64
C GLN A 108 -2.01 20.74 22.63
N GLU A 109 -3.06 20.08 22.14
CA GLU A 109 -4.13 19.52 22.98
C GLU A 109 -3.75 18.14 23.55
N TYR A 110 -2.92 17.37 22.83
CA TYR A 110 -2.48 16.04 23.22
C TYR A 110 -0.94 15.89 23.14
N PRO A 111 -0.20 16.34 24.19
CA PRO A 111 1.27 16.35 24.19
C PRO A 111 1.93 14.98 23.99
N ASN A 112 1.27 13.90 24.44
CA ASN A 112 1.70 12.50 24.24
C ASN A 112 1.17 11.89 22.93
N GLY A 113 1.00 12.74 21.92
CA GLY A 113 0.35 12.46 20.65
C GLY A 113 1.13 11.55 19.70
N TYR A 114 0.79 11.67 18.42
CA TYR A 114 1.36 10.87 17.34
C TYR A 114 2.59 11.58 16.78
N SER A 115 3.58 10.81 16.34
CA SER A 115 4.62 11.37 15.48
C SER A 115 4.05 11.70 14.11
N TYR A 116 4.66 12.65 13.41
CA TYR A 116 4.23 13.05 12.07
C TYR A 116 4.16 11.88 11.08
N GLY A 117 5.16 11.01 11.09
CA GLY A 117 5.17 9.82 10.23
C GLY A 117 3.99 8.88 10.52
N TYR A 118 3.69 8.63 11.79
CA TYR A 118 2.58 7.78 12.20
C TYR A 118 1.23 8.42 11.85
N PHE A 119 1.05 9.71 12.11
CA PHE A 119 -0.16 10.46 11.76
C PHE A 119 -0.45 10.41 10.25
N CYS A 120 0.57 10.66 9.42
CA CYS A 120 0.48 10.54 7.97
C CYS A 120 0.11 9.12 7.53
N ALA A 121 0.71 8.09 8.14
CA ALA A 121 0.42 6.70 7.82
C ALA A 121 -1.04 6.34 8.15
N CYS A 122 -1.56 6.78 9.30
CA CYS A 122 -2.95 6.60 9.69
C CYS A 122 -3.91 7.27 8.70
N TYR A 123 -3.60 8.51 8.28
CA TYR A 123 -4.42 9.22 7.30
C TYR A 123 -4.42 8.53 5.93
N LYS A 124 -3.25 8.15 5.40
CA LYS A 124 -3.12 7.41 4.12
C LYS A 124 -3.87 6.08 4.15
N LYS A 125 -3.80 5.34 5.26
CA LYS A 125 -4.54 4.08 5.43
C LYS A 125 -6.04 4.32 5.30
N ARG A 126 -6.56 5.43 5.82
CA ARG A 126 -7.96 5.79 5.65
C ARG A 126 -8.31 6.15 4.21
N CYS A 127 -7.53 7.00 3.54
CA CYS A 127 -7.82 7.38 2.15
C CYS A 127 -7.93 6.15 1.25
N ARG A 128 -7.07 5.13 1.46
CA ARG A 128 -7.12 3.86 0.72
C ARG A 128 -8.35 3.01 1.03
N ALA A 129 -8.89 3.11 2.25
CA ALA A 129 -10.07 2.37 2.65
C ALA A 129 -11.37 2.98 2.10
N GLN A 130 -11.32 4.21 1.60
CA GLN A 130 -12.47 4.86 0.99
C GLN A 130 -12.65 4.36 -0.44
N LYS A 131 -13.84 3.82 -0.75
CA LYS A 131 -14.27 3.54 -2.13
C LYS A 131 -14.69 4.85 -2.80
N ILE A 132 -13.72 5.64 -3.23
CA ILE A 132 -14.00 6.84 -4.01
C ILE A 132 -14.47 6.37 -5.39
N THR A 133 -15.74 6.66 -5.71
CA THR A 133 -16.27 6.49 -7.07
C THR A 133 -16.41 7.87 -7.69
N MET A 134 -15.74 8.10 -8.80
CA MET A 134 -15.92 9.33 -9.58
C MET A 134 -17.16 9.15 -10.47
N ARG A 135 -18.20 9.97 -10.25
CA ARG A 135 -19.31 10.07 -11.19
C ARG A 135 -18.93 11.04 -12.30
N ILE A 136 -18.61 10.50 -13.47
CA ILE A 136 -18.38 11.30 -14.67
C ILE A 136 -19.76 11.64 -15.25
N HIS A 137 -20.11 12.93 -15.26
CA HIS A 137 -21.30 13.39 -15.97
C HIS A 137 -20.93 13.59 -17.44
N HIS A 138 -21.62 12.89 -18.35
CA HIS A 138 -21.47 13.09 -19.79
C HIS A 138 -22.65 13.89 -20.31
N LYS A 139 -22.45 15.17 -20.63
CA LYS A 139 -23.45 15.93 -21.38
C LYS A 139 -23.50 15.41 -22.81
N ALA A 140 -24.71 15.20 -23.33
CA ALA A 140 -24.89 14.76 -24.71
C ALA A 140 -24.22 15.76 -25.69
N GLY A 141 -23.52 15.24 -26.70
CA GLY A 141 -22.81 16.06 -27.68
C GLY A 141 -21.45 16.61 -27.22
N GLU A 142 -21.05 16.44 -25.96
CA GLU A 142 -19.83 17.09 -25.45
C GLU A 142 -18.55 16.32 -25.78
N ARG A 143 -18.57 14.99 -25.64
CA ARG A 143 -17.39 14.13 -25.76
C ARG A 143 -17.65 12.95 -26.67
N LEU A 144 -16.78 12.79 -27.66
CA LEU A 144 -16.64 11.56 -28.43
C LEU A 144 -15.34 10.87 -28.02
N TYR A 145 -15.47 9.60 -27.67
CA TYR A 145 -14.33 8.73 -27.39
C TYR A 145 -13.99 7.93 -28.64
N VAL A 146 -12.71 7.84 -28.98
CA VAL A 146 -12.22 7.17 -30.19
C VAL A 146 -11.04 6.28 -29.84
N ASP A 147 -10.95 5.10 -30.43
CA ASP A 147 -9.79 4.21 -30.31
C ASP A 147 -9.76 3.16 -31.45
N PHE A 148 -8.62 2.49 -31.61
CA PHE A 148 -8.55 1.23 -32.34
C PHE A 148 -8.70 0.05 -31.40
N ALA A 149 -9.50 -0.94 -31.78
CA ALA A 149 -9.51 -2.22 -31.10
C ALA A 149 -8.11 -2.83 -31.13
N GLY A 150 -7.54 -3.13 -29.96
CA GLY A 150 -6.16 -3.62 -29.86
C GLY A 150 -5.90 -4.96 -30.57
N LYS A 151 -6.95 -5.73 -30.90
CA LYS A 151 -6.85 -6.99 -31.64
C LYS A 151 -7.19 -6.78 -33.12
N ARG A 152 -6.28 -7.17 -34.02
CA ARG A 152 -6.55 -7.24 -35.46
C ARG A 152 -7.61 -8.28 -35.77
N MET A 153 -8.51 -7.97 -36.69
CA MET A 153 -9.52 -8.89 -37.21
C MET A 153 -9.15 -9.33 -38.63
N GLU A 154 -9.77 -10.40 -39.11
CA GLU A 154 -9.57 -10.93 -40.45
C GLU A 154 -10.88 -10.82 -41.24
N VAL A 155 -10.80 -10.26 -42.44
CA VAL A 155 -11.93 -10.16 -43.38
C VAL A 155 -11.59 -11.01 -44.59
N MET A 156 -12.51 -11.90 -44.95
CA MET A 156 -12.39 -12.78 -46.11
C MET A 156 -13.24 -12.23 -47.25
N ASP A 157 -12.64 -12.07 -48.42
CA ASP A 157 -13.38 -11.80 -49.65
C ASP A 157 -14.13 -13.08 -50.07
N PRO A 158 -15.48 -13.07 -50.13
CA PRO A 158 -16.27 -14.25 -50.46
C PRO A 158 -16.03 -14.77 -51.89
N SER A 159 -15.59 -13.91 -52.80
CA SER A 159 -15.42 -14.22 -54.22
C SER A 159 -14.05 -14.81 -54.55
N THR A 160 -13.00 -14.38 -53.83
CA THR A 160 -11.61 -14.80 -54.06
C THR A 160 -11.06 -15.72 -52.96
N GLY A 161 -11.71 -15.76 -51.79
CA GLY A 161 -11.22 -16.46 -50.60
C GLY A 161 -10.02 -15.77 -49.94
N GLN A 162 -9.61 -14.59 -50.40
CA GLN A 162 -8.46 -13.89 -49.85
C GLN A 162 -8.77 -13.35 -48.46
N VAL A 163 -7.90 -13.66 -47.48
CA VAL A 163 -8.01 -13.18 -46.11
C VAL A 163 -7.11 -11.96 -45.91
N THR A 164 -7.70 -10.85 -45.50
CA THR A 164 -7.00 -9.59 -45.20
C THR A 164 -7.12 -9.25 -43.72
N LYS A 165 -6.00 -8.91 -43.09
CA LYS A 165 -6.00 -8.42 -41.71
C LYS A 165 -6.38 -6.95 -41.68
N VAL A 166 -7.33 -6.60 -40.82
CA VAL A 166 -7.84 -5.25 -40.62
C VAL A 166 -7.77 -4.85 -39.15
N GLN A 167 -7.79 -3.55 -38.92
CA GLN A 167 -7.88 -2.90 -37.62
C GLN A 167 -9.27 -2.31 -37.48
N ILE A 168 -9.88 -2.40 -36.31
CA ILE A 168 -11.23 -1.87 -36.11
C ILE A 168 -11.14 -0.53 -35.40
N PHE A 169 -11.50 0.54 -36.11
CA PHE A 169 -11.72 1.85 -35.51
C PHE A 169 -13.08 1.87 -34.82
N VAL A 170 -13.13 2.35 -33.58
CA VAL A 170 -14.36 2.45 -32.79
C VAL A 170 -14.47 3.86 -32.22
N ALA A 171 -15.65 4.45 -32.34
CA ALA A 171 -15.97 5.72 -31.71
C ALA A 171 -17.31 5.65 -30.98
N ALA A 172 -17.42 6.24 -29.79
CA ALA A 172 -18.64 6.24 -29.00
C ALA A 172 -18.90 7.58 -28.31
N MET A 173 -20.12 8.09 -28.43
CA MET A 173 -20.57 9.31 -27.76
C MET A 173 -20.73 9.08 -26.25
N GLY A 174 -20.06 9.88 -25.42
CA GLY A 174 -20.03 9.63 -23.96
C GLY A 174 -21.39 9.71 -23.25
N GLY A 175 -22.34 10.49 -23.78
CA GLY A 175 -23.67 10.65 -23.17
C GLY A 175 -24.70 9.60 -23.60
N SER A 176 -24.59 9.07 -24.82
CA SER A 176 -25.60 8.20 -25.42
C SER A 176 -25.08 6.82 -25.82
N ASN A 177 -23.76 6.59 -25.76
CA ASN A 177 -23.08 5.43 -26.34
C ASN A 177 -23.39 5.23 -27.84
N TYR A 178 -23.79 6.29 -28.55
CA TYR A 178 -24.00 6.20 -30.00
C TYR A 178 -22.66 5.89 -30.66
N THR A 179 -22.58 4.72 -31.30
CA THR A 179 -21.32 4.08 -31.66
C THR A 179 -21.14 4.02 -33.17
N TYR A 180 -19.93 4.31 -33.63
CA TYR A 180 -19.47 4.14 -34.99
C TYR A 180 -18.32 3.13 -35.01
N VAL A 181 -18.32 2.22 -35.98
CA VAL A 181 -17.31 1.17 -36.13
C VAL A 181 -16.92 1.07 -37.60
N GLU A 182 -15.62 1.05 -37.87
CA GLU A 182 -15.09 0.93 -39.24
C GLU A 182 -13.87 0.00 -39.28
N ALA A 183 -13.81 -0.86 -40.31
CA ALA A 183 -12.64 -1.67 -40.60
C ALA A 183 -11.64 -0.90 -41.46
N MET A 184 -10.42 -0.77 -40.96
CA MET A 184 -9.32 -0.04 -41.58
C MET A 184 -8.16 -0.97 -41.92
N PRO A 185 -7.42 -0.72 -43.01
CA PRO A 185 -6.28 -1.55 -43.38
C PRO A 185 -5.12 -1.46 -42.37
N ASP A 186 -4.93 -0.30 -41.74
CA ASP A 186 -3.83 -0.03 -40.81
C ASP A 186 -4.18 1.07 -39.79
N GLN A 187 -3.23 1.36 -38.88
CA GLN A 187 -3.32 2.43 -37.88
C GLN A 187 -2.40 3.61 -38.23
N THR A 188 -2.12 3.83 -39.53
CA THR A 188 -1.33 5.00 -39.94
C THR A 188 -2.09 6.29 -39.63
N LEU A 189 -1.36 7.40 -39.54
CA LEU A 189 -1.97 8.72 -39.35
C LEU A 189 -3.01 9.04 -40.44
N ARG A 190 -2.77 8.59 -41.67
CA ARG A 190 -3.72 8.75 -42.78
C ARG A 190 -5.04 8.02 -42.48
N SER A 191 -4.96 6.72 -42.18
CA SER A 191 -6.13 5.92 -41.81
C SER A 191 -6.85 6.50 -40.59
N TRP A 192 -6.10 7.00 -39.61
CA TRP A 192 -6.67 7.67 -38.44
C TRP A 192 -7.49 8.91 -38.81
N ILE A 193 -6.93 9.83 -39.61
CA ILE A 193 -7.64 11.04 -40.04
C ILE A 193 -8.87 10.68 -40.88
N GLU A 194 -8.72 9.75 -41.81
CA GLU A 194 -9.82 9.32 -42.69
C GLU A 194 -10.99 8.72 -41.90
N ALA A 195 -10.70 7.87 -40.92
CA ALA A 195 -11.71 7.29 -40.03
C ALA A 195 -12.42 8.37 -39.20
N HIS A 196 -11.71 9.41 -38.74
CA HIS A 196 -12.32 10.54 -38.03
C HIS A 196 -13.26 11.34 -38.93
N VAL A 197 -12.84 11.65 -40.16
CA VAL A 197 -13.69 12.38 -41.12
C VAL A 197 -14.97 11.60 -41.40
N ARG A 198 -14.88 10.30 -41.67
CA ARG A 198 -16.05 9.45 -41.91
C ARG A 198 -16.92 9.29 -40.68
N CYS A 199 -16.32 9.12 -39.50
CA CYS A 199 -17.02 9.07 -38.23
C CYS A 199 -17.82 10.36 -37.97
N LEU A 200 -17.19 11.54 -38.06
CA LEU A 200 -17.86 12.81 -37.83
C LEU A 200 -18.97 13.09 -38.87
N THR A 201 -18.75 12.66 -40.12
CA THR A 201 -19.76 12.74 -41.18
C THR A 201 -20.97 11.85 -40.85
N PHE A 202 -20.72 10.62 -40.41
CA PHE A 202 -21.77 9.68 -39.99
C PHE A 202 -22.57 10.19 -38.78
N LEU A 203 -21.90 10.80 -37.80
CA LEU A 203 -22.54 11.36 -36.62
C LEU A 203 -23.39 12.60 -36.93
N GLY A 204 -23.15 13.27 -38.08
CA GLY A 204 -23.89 14.46 -38.49
C GLY A 204 -23.70 15.68 -37.58
N ALA A 205 -22.78 15.60 -36.61
CA ALA A 205 -22.51 16.64 -35.62
C ALA A 205 -21.06 16.55 -35.14
N GLY A 206 -20.44 17.71 -34.94
CA GLY A 206 -19.12 17.82 -34.30
C GLY A 206 -19.26 17.84 -32.78
N PRO A 207 -18.70 16.86 -32.04
CA PRO A 207 -18.66 16.91 -30.59
C PRO A 207 -17.79 18.08 -30.13
N ALA A 208 -18.05 18.63 -28.94
CA ALA A 208 -17.25 19.73 -28.40
C ALA A 208 -15.79 19.33 -28.12
N SER A 209 -15.53 18.05 -27.88
CA SER A 209 -14.19 17.51 -27.67
C SER A 209 -14.08 16.05 -28.14
N LEU A 210 -12.90 15.73 -28.67
CA LEU A 210 -12.48 14.38 -29.04
C LEU A 210 -11.45 13.89 -28.03
N SER A 211 -11.62 12.67 -27.53
CA SER A 211 -10.68 12.06 -26.59
C SER A 211 -10.32 10.67 -27.05
N ALA A 212 -9.04 10.46 -27.39
CA ALA A 212 -8.51 9.13 -27.59
C ALA A 212 -8.46 8.42 -26.24
N ILE A 213 -9.01 7.20 -26.17
CA ILE A 213 -8.83 6.34 -25.00
C ILE A 213 -7.59 5.50 -25.31
N THR A 214 -6.49 5.72 -24.62
CA THR A 214 -5.26 4.93 -24.73
C THR A 214 -4.68 4.69 -23.35
#